data_AF-A0A4S8L3E5-F1
#
_entry.id   AF-A0A4S8L3E5-F1
#
_cell.length_a   1.000
_cell.length_b   1.000
_cell.length_c   1.000
_cell.angle_alpha   90.00
_cell.angle_beta   90.00
_cell.angle_gamma   90.00
#
_symmetry.space_group_name_H-M   'P 1'
#
loop_
_entity.id
_entity.type
_entity.pdbx_description
1 polymer ?
#
loop_
_entity_poly.entity_id
_entity_poly.type
_entity_poly.pdbx_seq_one_letter_code
_entity_poly.pdbx_strand_id
1 'polypeptide(L)'
;KFTVGIKTGYCLQNMILYARINGLGFDSSYRNKNENRALVTFLVTVDQYKRMLPGPVFVSGDVKRDTLSGFLQEVKQLVEEMAARIVEDPSIIDSAHHANEVAMLTEATIIVQGSDGWQPLFFMIDKCLPEVGAILLVWPKMTICLCQFHVIQAILRWQTDSGTSEVKPKLSRPAKYLILWAFRQLQRARNEEAWKREVELFRQRLRKIVSKTNAYHIIRDYFEKNWFCGEWRDLWADIGLPPGHNRDNISTNNFTERAFKLFDEIFLENRANKSAYRLVLIIANEWFEYFRHWQPDHKKRPGAAYHQMILDGHRLWNSGYAIQDAGHDDQGQRVFKVLAEM
;
A
#
# COMPACT_ATOMS: atom_id res chain seq x y z
N LYS A 1 -6.04 4.94 -22.49
CA LYS A 1 -5.34 3.84 -21.79
C LYS A 1 -6.34 3.22 -20.82
N PHE A 2 -6.28 1.91 -20.58
CA PHE A 2 -7.19 1.23 -19.65
C PHE A 2 -6.94 1.70 -18.21
N THR A 3 -8.00 2.12 -17.52
CA THR A 3 -7.97 2.62 -16.14
C THR A 3 -9.29 2.28 -15.48
N VAL A 4 -9.26 1.61 -14.32
CA VAL A 4 -10.47 1.23 -13.57
C VAL A 4 -10.20 1.21 -12.07
N GLY A 5 -11.13 1.77 -11.28
CA GLY A 5 -11.21 1.60 -9.84
C GLY A 5 -12.21 0.51 -9.49
N ILE A 6 -11.89 -0.34 -8.53
CA ILE A 6 -12.71 -1.49 -8.11
C ILE A 6 -12.92 -1.40 -6.60
N LYS A 7 -14.17 -1.55 -6.16
CA LYS A 7 -14.57 -1.47 -4.75
C LYS A 7 -15.75 -2.38 -4.41
N THR A 8 -15.95 -2.62 -3.13
CA THR A 8 -17.18 -3.14 -2.53
C THR A 8 -17.58 -2.29 -1.31
N GLY A 9 -18.79 -2.48 -0.79
CA GLY A 9 -19.21 -1.83 0.46
C GLY A 9 -18.29 -2.20 1.63
N TYR A 10 -17.95 -3.49 1.72
CA TYR A 10 -17.00 -4.02 2.71
C TYR A 10 -15.65 -3.30 2.69
N CYS A 11 -15.01 -3.10 1.53
CA CYS A 11 -13.70 -2.46 1.49
C CYS A 11 -13.74 -0.98 1.89
N LEU A 12 -14.85 -0.28 1.63
CA LEU A 12 -15.04 1.10 2.10
C LEU A 12 -15.25 1.15 3.62
N GLN A 13 -16.01 0.20 4.18
CA GLN A 13 -16.20 0.07 5.62
C GLN A 13 -14.89 -0.23 6.36
N ASN A 14 -13.97 -1.03 5.77
CA ASN A 14 -12.60 -1.18 6.29
C ASN A 14 -11.86 0.17 6.42
N MET A 15 -12.04 1.07 5.43
CA MET A 15 -11.38 2.38 5.43
C MET A 15 -11.94 3.31 6.52
N ILE A 16 -13.25 3.24 6.78
CA ILE A 16 -13.90 3.97 7.87
C ILE A 16 -13.37 3.48 9.21
N LEU A 17 -13.42 2.17 9.44
CA LEU A 17 -13.16 1.59 10.75
C LEU A 17 -11.68 1.65 11.17
N TYR A 18 -10.76 1.52 10.22
CA TYR A 18 -9.35 1.28 10.56
C TYR A 18 -8.36 2.34 10.06
N ALA A 19 -8.65 3.10 9.00
CA ALA A 19 -7.64 3.98 8.40
C ALA A 19 -7.18 5.11 9.33
N ARG A 20 -8.08 5.67 10.15
CA ARG A 20 -7.76 6.75 11.11
C ARG A 20 -6.92 6.26 12.31
N ILE A 21 -6.94 4.96 12.59
CA ILE A 21 -6.24 4.36 13.74
C ILE A 21 -4.94 3.68 13.29
N ASN A 22 -4.96 3.01 12.14
CA ASN A 22 -3.87 2.15 11.69
C ASN A 22 -3.14 2.69 10.45
N GLY A 23 -3.63 3.76 9.83
CA GLY A 23 -3.10 4.31 8.60
C GLY A 23 -3.44 3.44 7.38
N LEU A 24 -2.85 3.81 6.24
CA LEU A 24 -3.03 3.14 4.96
C LEU A 24 -1.69 2.72 4.37
N GLY A 25 -1.69 1.59 3.69
CA GLY A 25 -0.62 1.19 2.78
C GLY A 25 -1.07 1.47 1.34
N PHE A 26 -0.19 2.05 0.55
CA PHE A 26 -0.47 2.40 -0.83
C PHE A 26 0.75 2.10 -1.68
N ASP A 27 0.61 1.16 -2.61
CA ASP A 27 1.73 0.71 -3.44
C ASP A 27 1.19 0.07 -4.74
N SER A 28 2.04 0.05 -5.77
CA SER A 28 1.69 -0.36 -7.12
C SER A 28 2.60 -1.49 -7.62
N SER A 29 2.01 -2.54 -8.20
CA SER A 29 2.76 -3.65 -8.80
C SER A 29 2.16 -4.05 -10.16
N TYR A 30 3.03 -4.30 -11.14
CA TYR A 30 2.62 -4.83 -12.46
C TYR A 30 3.10 -6.27 -12.69
N ARG A 31 4.10 -6.73 -11.93
CA ARG A 31 4.73 -8.03 -12.17
C ARG A 31 3.70 -9.13 -11.96
N ASN A 32 3.59 -10.03 -12.95
CA ASN A 32 2.64 -11.14 -13.00
C ASN A 32 1.15 -10.72 -13.04
N LYS A 33 0.81 -9.43 -13.04
CA LYS A 33 -0.57 -8.97 -12.90
C LYS A 33 -1.33 -8.93 -14.23
N ASN A 34 -0.70 -8.57 -15.33
CA ASN A 34 -1.26 -8.60 -16.70
C ASN A 34 -0.15 -8.45 -17.75
N GLU A 35 -0.39 -8.92 -18.98
CA GLU A 35 0.57 -8.80 -20.10
C GLU A 35 0.79 -7.35 -20.55
N ASN A 36 -0.21 -6.49 -20.39
CA ASN A 36 -0.16 -5.08 -20.75
C ASN A 36 0.70 -4.23 -19.80
N ARG A 37 1.25 -4.82 -18.74
CA ARG A 37 1.99 -4.15 -17.66
C ARG A 37 1.22 -2.98 -17.03
N ALA A 38 -0.11 -3.03 -17.07
CA ALA A 38 -0.94 -2.13 -16.28
C ALA A 38 -0.64 -2.39 -14.80
N LEU A 39 -0.43 -1.31 -14.05
CA LEU A 39 -0.13 -1.38 -12.64
C LEU A 39 -1.41 -1.65 -11.86
N VAL A 40 -1.29 -2.52 -10.86
CA VAL A 40 -2.30 -2.76 -9.83
C VAL A 40 -1.84 -2.02 -8.59
N THR A 41 -2.57 -0.99 -8.23
CA THR A 41 -2.34 -0.21 -7.03
C THR A 41 -3.31 -0.67 -5.96
N PHE A 42 -2.77 -1.18 -4.86
CA PHE A 42 -3.55 -1.58 -3.69
C PHE A 42 -3.55 -0.46 -2.67
N LEU A 43 -4.75 -0.11 -2.21
CA LEU A 43 -4.95 0.59 -0.96
C LEU A 43 -5.34 -0.44 0.11
N VAL A 44 -4.62 -0.48 1.22
CA VAL A 44 -4.84 -1.47 2.28
C VAL A 44 -4.74 -0.83 3.65
N THR A 45 -5.35 -1.46 4.65
CA THR A 45 -5.16 -1.10 6.06
C THR A 45 -4.93 -2.38 6.88
N VAL A 46 -4.88 -2.26 8.20
CA VAL A 46 -4.84 -3.40 9.10
C VAL A 46 -5.86 -3.28 10.20
N ASP A 47 -6.29 -4.41 10.73
CA ASP A 47 -7.17 -4.46 11.90
C ASP A 47 -6.41 -4.51 13.23
N GLN A 48 -7.15 -4.68 14.33
CA GLN A 48 -6.59 -4.81 15.69
C GLN A 48 -5.62 -6.00 15.85
N TYR A 49 -5.75 -7.04 15.01
CA TYR A 49 -4.88 -8.22 15.00
C TYR A 49 -3.70 -8.10 14.04
N LYS A 50 -3.50 -6.92 13.43
CA LYS A 50 -2.50 -6.65 12.39
C LYS A 50 -2.66 -7.54 11.14
N ARG A 51 -3.89 -7.97 10.86
CA ARG A 51 -4.27 -8.62 9.60
C ARG A 51 -4.47 -7.54 8.56
N MET A 52 -3.98 -7.78 7.34
CA MET A 52 -4.20 -6.86 6.23
C MET A 52 -5.66 -6.96 5.78
N LEU A 53 -6.28 -5.80 5.60
CA LEU A 53 -7.63 -5.63 5.09
C LEU A 53 -7.60 -4.80 3.80
N PRO A 54 -8.40 -5.20 2.79
CA PRO A 54 -8.41 -4.51 1.50
C PRO A 54 -9.22 -3.21 1.58
N GLY A 55 -8.68 -2.16 0.98
CA GLY A 55 -9.42 -1.00 0.51
C GLY A 55 -9.66 -1.09 -1.01
N PRO A 56 -10.20 -0.03 -1.63
CA PRO A 56 -10.36 0.04 -3.08
C PRO A 56 -9.07 -0.25 -3.84
N VAL A 57 -9.20 -0.84 -5.03
CA VAL A 57 -8.07 -1.23 -5.89
C VAL A 57 -8.13 -0.45 -7.19
N PHE A 58 -6.97 -0.02 -7.68
CA PHE A 58 -6.87 0.68 -8.96
C PHE A 58 -6.03 -0.12 -9.95
N VAL A 59 -6.55 -0.35 -11.15
CA VAL A 59 -5.81 -1.00 -12.23
C VAL A 59 -5.69 -0.01 -13.39
N SER A 60 -4.46 0.39 -13.72
CA SER A 60 -4.24 1.42 -14.74
C SER A 60 -2.99 1.18 -15.57
N GLY A 61 -3.12 1.38 -16.89
CA GLY A 61 -1.99 1.47 -17.82
C GLY A 61 -1.27 2.82 -17.76
N ASP A 62 -1.75 3.76 -16.94
CA ASP A 62 -1.08 5.03 -16.65
C ASP A 62 -1.13 5.27 -15.14
N VAL A 63 0.03 5.16 -14.48
CA VAL A 63 0.19 5.50 -13.06
C VAL A 63 1.14 6.67 -12.98
N LYS A 64 0.54 7.85 -12.96
CA LYS A 64 1.18 9.14 -12.74
C LYS A 64 0.50 9.80 -11.55
N ARG A 65 1.10 10.90 -11.09
CA ARG A 65 0.57 11.72 -10.00
C ARG A 65 -0.92 12.02 -10.21
N ASP A 66 -1.30 12.52 -11.40
CA ASP A 66 -2.66 13.00 -11.65
C ASP A 66 -3.70 11.87 -11.68
N THR A 67 -3.34 10.69 -12.20
CA THR A 67 -4.23 9.51 -12.17
C THR A 67 -4.37 8.93 -10.77
N LEU A 68 -3.28 8.96 -9.99
CA LEU A 68 -3.29 8.51 -8.60
C LEU A 68 -4.07 9.47 -7.70
N SER A 69 -3.96 10.79 -7.92
CA SER A 69 -4.74 11.77 -7.17
C SER A 69 -6.22 11.66 -7.50
N GLY A 70 -6.58 11.44 -8.76
CA GLY A 70 -7.97 11.17 -9.15
C GLY A 70 -8.53 9.93 -8.45
N PHE A 71 -7.76 8.83 -8.42
CA PHE A 71 -8.14 7.62 -7.67
C PHE A 71 -8.32 7.90 -6.18
N LEU A 72 -7.37 8.56 -5.52
CA LEU A 72 -7.44 8.83 -4.09
C LEU A 72 -8.57 9.80 -3.72
N GLN A 73 -8.85 10.79 -4.57
CA GLN A 73 -9.95 11.73 -4.40
C GLN A 73 -11.31 11.00 -4.45
N GLU A 74 -11.48 10.12 -5.43
CA GLU A 74 -12.68 9.30 -5.57
C GLU A 74 -12.85 8.36 -4.36
N VAL A 75 -11.77 7.73 -3.90
CA VAL A 75 -11.80 6.91 -2.68
C VAL A 75 -12.23 7.73 -1.47
N LYS A 76 -11.70 8.96 -1.29
CA LYS A 76 -12.08 9.83 -0.17
C LYS A 76 -13.58 10.12 -0.18
N GLN A 77 -14.10 10.53 -1.34
CA GLN A 77 -15.52 10.81 -1.50
C GLN A 77 -16.38 9.57 -1.19
N LEU A 78 -16.03 8.41 -1.75
CA LEU A 78 -16.78 7.17 -1.54
C LEU A 78 -16.78 6.69 -0.08
N VAL A 79 -15.70 6.94 0.66
CA VAL A 79 -15.62 6.63 2.09
C VAL A 79 -16.51 7.58 2.89
N GLU A 80 -16.51 8.87 2.57
CA GLU A 80 -17.36 9.88 3.22
C GLU A 80 -18.85 9.63 2.95
N GLU A 81 -19.21 9.30 1.71
CA GLU A 81 -20.57 8.90 1.34
C GLU A 81 -21.00 7.62 2.07
N MET A 82 -20.13 6.61 2.15
CA MET A 82 -20.42 5.39 2.92
C MET A 82 -20.64 5.70 4.40
N ALA A 83 -19.81 6.57 5.00
CA ALA A 83 -19.96 6.99 6.39
C ALA A 83 -21.31 7.69 6.63
N ALA A 84 -21.70 8.61 5.74
CA ALA A 84 -23.00 9.29 5.83
C ALA A 84 -24.16 8.30 5.79
N ARG A 85 -24.14 7.33 4.86
CA ARG A 85 -25.18 6.30 4.77
C ARG A 85 -25.23 5.39 6.00
N ILE A 86 -24.09 5.07 6.62
CA ILE A 86 -24.04 4.25 7.85
C ILE A 86 -24.64 5.01 9.04
N VAL A 87 -24.40 6.32 9.13
CA VAL A 87 -24.98 7.17 10.18
C VAL A 87 -26.51 7.29 10.01
N GLU A 88 -26.99 7.35 8.76
CA GLU A 88 -28.42 7.38 8.44
C GLU A 88 -29.11 6.03 8.67
N ASP A 89 -28.49 4.94 8.21
CA ASP A 89 -29.00 3.58 8.32
C ASP A 89 -27.88 2.59 8.73
N PRO A 90 -27.74 2.31 10.04
CA PRO A 90 -26.76 1.34 10.54
C PRO A 90 -26.96 -0.09 10.00
N SER A 91 -28.13 -0.44 9.46
CA SER A 91 -28.39 -1.79 8.97
C SER A 91 -27.57 -2.18 7.74
N ILE A 92 -26.97 -1.19 7.05
CA ILE A 92 -26.08 -1.42 5.90
C ILE A 92 -24.65 -1.82 6.30
N ILE A 93 -24.34 -1.85 7.60
CA ILE A 93 -23.06 -2.34 8.10
C ILE A 93 -22.93 -3.81 7.69
N ASP A 94 -21.81 -4.12 7.02
CA ASP A 94 -21.55 -5.46 6.52
C ASP A 94 -21.54 -6.46 7.68
N SER A 95 -22.08 -7.66 7.48
CA SER A 95 -22.07 -8.71 8.51
C SER A 95 -20.67 -9.03 9.01
N ALA A 96 -19.67 -8.83 8.15
CA ALA A 96 -18.25 -8.85 8.48
C ALA A 96 -17.83 -7.89 9.62
N HIS A 97 -18.62 -6.87 9.91
CA HIS A 97 -18.30 -5.81 10.88
C HIS A 97 -19.29 -5.72 12.04
N HIS A 98 -20.28 -6.61 12.15
CA HIS A 98 -21.26 -6.58 13.25
C HIS A 98 -20.61 -6.63 14.64
N ALA A 99 -19.53 -7.39 14.80
CA ALA A 99 -18.76 -7.42 16.06
C ALA A 99 -18.11 -6.06 16.41
N ASN A 100 -18.00 -5.15 15.45
CA ASN A 100 -17.43 -3.81 15.59
C ASN A 100 -18.46 -2.71 15.27
N GLU A 101 -19.76 -2.99 15.30
CA GLU A 101 -20.82 -2.06 14.90
C GLU A 101 -20.75 -0.72 15.63
N VAL A 102 -20.57 -0.75 16.96
CA VAL A 102 -20.44 0.46 17.78
C VAL A 102 -19.24 1.30 17.36
N ALA A 103 -18.10 0.65 17.09
CA ALA A 103 -16.90 1.34 16.62
C ALA A 103 -17.10 1.90 15.19
N MET A 104 -17.77 1.15 14.30
CA MET A 104 -18.11 1.60 12.95
C MET A 104 -18.97 2.87 12.98
N LEU A 105 -20.03 2.89 13.80
CA LEU A 105 -20.90 4.05 13.95
C LEU A 105 -20.15 5.24 14.54
N THR A 106 -19.26 4.99 15.50
CA THR A 106 -18.42 6.04 16.09
C THR A 106 -17.51 6.67 15.03
N GLU A 107 -16.77 5.86 14.27
CA GLU A 107 -15.86 6.35 13.22
C GLU A 107 -16.63 7.04 12.08
N ALA A 108 -17.76 6.48 11.64
CA ALA A 108 -18.60 7.08 10.61
C ALA A 108 -19.14 8.45 11.07
N THR A 109 -19.60 8.56 12.31
CA THR A 109 -20.07 9.83 12.90
C THR A 109 -18.95 10.86 12.93
N ILE A 110 -17.73 10.47 13.30
CA ILE A 110 -16.56 11.36 13.32
C ILE A 110 -16.25 11.89 11.91
N ILE A 111 -16.33 11.04 10.88
CA ILE A 111 -16.12 11.45 9.49
C ILE A 111 -17.18 12.47 9.04
N VAL A 112 -18.46 12.21 9.35
CA VAL A 112 -19.59 13.05 8.91
C VAL A 112 -19.61 14.40 9.64
N GLN A 113 -19.31 14.42 10.93
CA GLN A 113 -19.34 15.63 11.75
C GLN A 113 -18.02 16.43 11.71
N GLY A 114 -16.92 15.80 11.30
CA GLY A 114 -15.61 16.42 11.23
C GLY A 114 -15.49 17.39 10.05
N SER A 115 -14.91 18.56 10.29
CA SER A 115 -14.69 19.58 9.24
C SER A 115 -13.74 19.15 8.12
N ASP A 116 -12.86 18.19 8.40
CA ASP A 116 -11.85 17.70 7.45
C ASP A 116 -12.30 16.43 6.70
N GLY A 117 -13.52 15.93 6.98
CA GLY A 117 -14.04 14.67 6.45
C GLY A 117 -13.16 13.47 6.83
N TRP A 118 -13.03 12.50 5.91
CA TRP A 118 -12.21 11.32 6.15
C TRP A 118 -10.71 11.62 6.06
N GLN A 119 -10.00 11.31 7.14
CA GLN A 119 -8.56 11.53 7.32
C GLN A 119 -7.90 10.24 7.82
N PRO A 120 -7.10 9.56 6.99
CA PRO A 120 -6.22 8.48 7.43
C PRO A 120 -5.17 8.97 8.43
N LEU A 121 -4.65 8.08 9.27
CA LEU A 121 -3.59 8.44 10.24
C LEU A 121 -2.28 8.83 9.57
N PHE A 122 -1.90 8.04 8.56
CA PHE A 122 -0.73 8.23 7.72
C PHE A 122 -0.89 7.39 6.45
N PHE A 123 -0.08 7.66 5.43
CA PHE A 123 0.15 6.76 4.30
C PHE A 123 1.53 6.12 4.40
N MET A 124 1.61 4.82 4.14
CA MET A 124 2.86 4.10 3.99
C MET A 124 3.05 3.68 2.53
N ILE A 125 4.14 4.16 1.95
CA ILE A 125 4.43 4.01 0.53
C ILE A 125 5.87 3.55 0.31
N ASP A 126 6.17 3.19 -0.93
CA ASP A 126 7.53 3.06 -1.40
C ASP A 126 8.12 4.43 -1.79
N LYS A 127 9.41 4.47 -2.12
CA LYS A 127 10.07 5.72 -2.53
C LYS A 127 9.57 6.16 -3.91
N CYS A 128 8.45 6.87 -3.97
CA CYS A 128 7.74 7.22 -5.21
C CYS A 128 7.19 8.65 -5.18
N LEU A 129 7.80 9.58 -5.94
CA LEU A 129 7.35 10.99 -6.00
C LEU A 129 5.92 11.15 -6.52
N PRO A 130 5.47 10.42 -7.57
CA PRO A 130 4.08 10.46 -8.00
C PRO A 130 3.07 10.12 -6.88
N GLU A 131 3.38 9.15 -6.02
CA GLU A 131 2.51 8.77 -4.89
C GLU A 131 2.50 9.87 -3.82
N VAL A 132 3.67 10.41 -3.45
CA VAL A 132 3.77 11.55 -2.52
C VAL A 132 2.92 12.72 -3.02
N GLY A 133 3.10 13.12 -4.28
CA GLY A 133 2.37 14.22 -4.88
C GLY A 133 0.86 13.96 -4.94
N ALA A 134 0.44 12.72 -5.24
CA ALA A 134 -0.97 12.36 -5.30
C ALA A 134 -1.64 12.42 -3.93
N ILE A 135 -0.97 11.91 -2.89
CA ILE A 135 -1.48 11.93 -1.51
C ILE A 135 -1.61 13.37 -1.03
N LEU A 136 -0.59 14.22 -1.23
CA LEU A 136 -0.61 15.61 -0.75
C LEU A 136 -1.58 16.52 -1.52
N LEU A 137 -1.99 16.13 -2.74
CA LEU A 137 -3.06 16.84 -3.45
C LEU A 137 -4.43 16.61 -2.81
N VAL A 138 -4.69 15.40 -2.29
CA VAL A 138 -5.97 15.04 -1.64
C VAL A 138 -5.96 15.40 -0.15
N TRP A 139 -4.82 15.22 0.52
CA TRP A 139 -4.61 15.51 1.93
C TRP A 139 -3.33 16.35 2.13
N PRO A 140 -3.40 17.69 2.05
CA PRO A 140 -2.21 18.56 2.07
C PRO A 140 -1.34 18.49 3.32
N LYS A 141 -1.89 18.02 4.45
CA LYS A 141 -1.19 17.88 5.73
C LYS A 141 -0.91 16.43 6.11
N MET A 142 -1.06 15.48 5.18
CA MET A 142 -0.94 14.06 5.47
C MET A 142 0.47 13.68 5.89
N THR A 143 0.58 12.89 6.96
CA THR A 143 1.83 12.21 7.27
C THR A 143 2.07 11.09 6.25
N ILE A 144 3.21 11.12 5.58
CA ILE A 144 3.65 10.07 4.65
C ILE A 144 4.91 9.41 5.21
N CYS A 145 4.88 8.08 5.27
CA CYS A 145 5.95 7.23 5.76
C CYS A 145 6.48 6.36 4.63
N LEU A 146 7.78 6.38 4.36
CA LEU A 146 8.39 5.38 3.48
C LEU A 146 8.48 4.02 4.19
N CYS A 147 8.30 2.94 3.46
CA CYS A 147 8.57 1.61 3.99
C CYS A 147 10.06 1.45 4.36
N GLN A 148 10.37 1.06 5.61
CA GLN A 148 11.74 0.83 6.04
C GLN A 148 12.45 -0.24 5.20
N PHE A 149 11.73 -1.31 4.85
CA PHE A 149 12.31 -2.40 4.08
C PHE A 149 12.81 -1.89 2.74
N HIS A 150 11.99 -1.13 2.02
CA HIS A 150 12.36 -0.56 0.74
C HIS A 150 13.43 0.53 0.84
N VAL A 151 13.42 1.35 1.89
CA VAL A 151 14.51 2.30 2.19
C VAL A 151 15.85 1.56 2.33
N ILE A 152 15.91 0.51 3.16
CA ILE A 152 17.14 -0.27 3.37
C ILE A 152 17.58 -0.99 2.09
N GLN A 153 16.64 -1.57 1.33
CA GLN A 153 16.94 -2.20 0.04
C GLN A 153 17.50 -1.19 -0.96
N ALA A 154 16.91 0.01 -1.05
CA ALA A 154 17.36 1.08 -1.93
C ALA A 154 18.78 1.53 -1.58
N ILE A 155 19.09 1.71 -0.29
CA ILE A 155 20.45 2.05 0.17
C ILE A 155 21.46 0.94 -0.18
N LEU A 156 21.12 -0.33 0.03
CA LEU A 156 22.00 -1.45 -0.31
C LEU A 156 22.28 -1.56 -1.82
N ARG A 157 21.33 -1.09 -2.64
CA ARG A 157 21.39 -1.07 -4.10
C ARG A 157 21.92 0.25 -4.67
N TRP A 158 22.17 1.25 -3.83
CA TRP A 158 22.61 2.59 -4.24
C TRP A 158 21.67 3.23 -5.25
N GLN A 159 20.36 3.04 -5.05
CA GLN A 159 19.32 3.56 -5.95
C GLN A 159 19.18 5.07 -5.84
N THR A 160 19.01 5.71 -6.98
CA THR A 160 18.65 7.13 -7.10
C THR A 160 17.20 7.31 -7.51
N ASP A 161 16.71 8.54 -7.48
CA ASP A 161 15.34 8.89 -7.90
C ASP A 161 15.06 8.59 -9.37
N SER A 162 16.10 8.53 -10.21
CA SER A 162 15.99 8.13 -11.62
C SER A 162 15.80 6.62 -11.81
N GLY A 163 15.79 5.82 -10.73
CA GLY A 163 15.79 4.37 -10.79
C GLY A 163 17.13 3.76 -11.19
N THR A 164 18.12 4.59 -11.55
CA THR A 164 19.49 4.13 -11.81
C THR A 164 20.27 3.95 -10.51
N SER A 165 21.19 2.99 -10.51
CA SER A 165 22.15 2.85 -9.41
C SER A 165 23.33 3.79 -9.65
N GLU A 166 23.68 4.58 -8.63
CA GLU A 166 25.00 5.25 -8.61
C GLU A 166 26.11 4.19 -8.57
N VAL A 167 27.34 4.59 -8.94
CA VAL A 167 28.51 3.71 -8.91
C VAL A 167 28.67 3.15 -7.50
N LYS A 168 28.35 1.86 -7.36
CA LYS A 168 28.33 1.19 -6.08
C LYS A 168 29.73 1.16 -5.47
N PRO A 169 29.98 1.82 -4.33
CA PRO A 169 31.28 1.76 -3.68
C PRO A 169 31.59 0.33 -3.24
N LYS A 170 32.83 -0.09 -3.45
CA LYS A 170 33.34 -1.40 -3.01
C LYS A 170 33.48 -1.40 -1.49
N LEU A 171 32.41 -1.85 -0.81
CA LEU A 171 32.33 -1.94 0.64
C LEU A 171 32.31 -3.39 1.10
N SER A 172 33.05 -3.68 2.18
CA SER A 172 32.96 -4.96 2.89
C SER A 172 31.56 -5.14 3.50
N ARG A 173 31.17 -6.39 3.76
CA ARG A 173 29.88 -6.69 4.41
C ARG A 173 29.74 -6.01 5.78
N PRO A 174 30.77 -6.00 6.66
CA PRO A 174 30.73 -5.25 7.92
C PRO A 174 30.53 -3.74 7.71
N ALA A 175 31.23 -3.14 6.74
CA ALA A 175 31.09 -1.70 6.46
C ALA A 175 29.66 -1.34 6.01
N LYS A 176 29.04 -2.16 5.15
CA LYS A 176 27.63 -1.98 4.76
C LYS A 176 26.69 -2.02 5.96
N TYR A 177 26.86 -3.00 6.85
CA TYR A 177 26.06 -3.11 8.06
C TYR A 177 26.22 -1.89 8.98
N LEU A 178 27.46 -1.44 9.23
CA LEU A 178 27.74 -0.28 10.07
C LEU A 178 27.18 1.02 9.48
N ILE A 179 27.23 1.19 8.16
CA ILE A 179 26.62 2.34 7.47
C ILE A 179 25.10 2.31 7.64
N LEU A 180 24.44 1.16 7.44
CA LEU A 180 23.01 1.02 7.67
C LEU A 180 22.64 1.27 9.14
N TRP A 181 23.45 0.77 10.08
CA TRP A 181 23.25 1.04 11.50
C TRP A 181 23.32 2.54 11.79
N ALA A 182 24.35 3.23 11.27
CA ALA A 182 24.51 4.67 11.42
C ALA A 182 23.36 5.45 10.76
N PHE A 183 22.89 5.01 9.60
CA PHE A 183 21.73 5.57 8.93
C PHE A 183 20.45 5.41 9.76
N ARG A 184 20.22 4.25 10.37
CA ARG A 184 19.05 4.01 11.23
C ARG A 184 19.03 4.91 12.48
N GLN A 185 20.19 5.37 12.97
CA GLN A 185 20.22 6.33 14.09
C GLN A 185 19.64 7.70 13.70
N LEU A 186 19.83 8.14 12.44
CA LEU A 186 19.25 9.40 11.93
C LEU A 186 17.73 9.40 11.99
N GLN A 187 17.11 8.23 11.89
CA GLN A 187 15.66 8.10 11.88
C GLN A 187 15.01 8.62 13.15
N ARG A 188 15.75 8.73 14.25
CA ARG A 188 15.22 9.18 15.55
C ARG A 188 15.16 10.69 15.68
N ALA A 189 15.65 11.42 14.70
CA ALA A 189 15.45 12.86 14.64
C ALA A 189 13.95 13.16 14.54
N ARG A 190 13.43 13.93 15.50
CA ARG A 190 12.01 14.36 15.54
C ARG A 190 11.81 15.80 15.09
N ASN A 191 12.90 16.56 14.96
CA ASN A 191 12.88 17.95 14.58
C ASN A 191 14.21 18.35 13.92
N GLU A 192 14.25 19.56 13.38
CA GLU A 192 15.40 20.11 12.65
C GLU A 192 16.70 20.13 13.49
N GLU A 193 16.60 20.44 14.79
CA GLU A 193 17.77 20.49 15.67
C GLU A 193 18.36 19.10 15.91
N ALA A 194 17.51 18.12 16.21
CA ALA A 194 17.92 16.73 16.37
C ALA A 194 18.50 16.17 15.07
N TRP A 195 17.90 16.54 13.92
CA TRP A 195 18.39 16.17 12.59
C TRP A 195 19.81 16.66 12.35
N LYS A 196 20.08 17.95 12.57
CA LYS A 196 21.43 18.53 12.41
C LYS A 196 22.48 17.81 13.26
N ARG A 197 22.15 17.49 14.52
CA ARG A 197 23.05 16.74 15.41
C ARG A 197 23.31 15.33 14.90
N GLU A 198 22.27 14.59 14.51
CA GLU A 198 22.44 13.21 14.04
C GLU A 198 23.16 13.12 12.70
N VAL A 199 22.97 14.10 11.80
CA VAL A 199 23.74 14.19 10.54
C VAL A 199 25.23 14.33 10.81
N GLU A 200 25.62 15.17 11.77
CA GLU A 200 27.03 15.33 12.13
C GLU A 200 27.59 14.05 12.76
N LEU A 201 26.83 13.40 13.65
CA LEU A 201 27.21 12.10 14.20
C LEU A 201 27.32 11.02 13.11
N PHE A 202 26.42 11.02 12.13
CA PHE A 202 26.47 10.12 10.98
C PHE A 202 27.75 10.34 10.18
N ARG A 203 28.12 11.59 9.87
CA ARG A 203 29.37 11.92 9.17
C ARG A 203 30.60 11.45 9.93
N GLN A 204 30.63 11.61 11.26
CA GLN A 204 31.72 11.12 12.10
C GLN A 204 31.81 9.59 12.12
N ARG A 205 30.66 8.90 12.25
CA ARG A 205 30.58 7.43 12.16
C ARG A 205 31.05 6.95 10.79
N LEU A 206 30.62 7.60 9.71
CA LEU A 206 30.99 7.25 8.34
C LEU A 206 32.51 7.38 8.10
N ARG A 207 33.17 8.44 8.60
CA ARG A 207 34.64 8.58 8.53
C ARG A 207 35.38 7.44 9.22
N LYS A 208 34.85 6.95 10.35
CA LYS A 208 35.43 5.80 11.07
C LYS A 208 35.24 4.48 10.31
N ILE A 209 34.12 4.32 9.60
CA ILE A 209 33.81 3.10 8.84
C ILE A 209 34.61 3.05 7.53
N VAL A 210 34.83 4.21 6.89
CA VAL A 210 35.43 4.31 5.56
C VAL A 210 36.69 5.16 5.62
N SER A 211 37.85 4.50 5.69
CA SER A 211 39.16 5.16 5.83
C SER A 211 39.64 5.90 4.57
N LYS A 212 39.14 5.54 3.39
CA LYS A 212 39.51 6.18 2.13
C LYS A 212 38.69 7.45 1.90
N THR A 213 39.37 8.59 1.83
CA THR A 213 38.74 9.92 1.65
C THR A 213 37.80 9.98 0.45
N ASN A 214 38.21 9.47 -0.72
CA ASN A 214 37.34 9.46 -1.91
C ASN A 214 36.05 8.65 -1.70
N ALA A 215 36.15 7.47 -1.07
CA ALA A 215 34.98 6.64 -0.79
C ALA A 215 34.06 7.29 0.25
N TYR A 216 34.62 8.00 1.24
CA TYR A 216 33.83 8.79 2.19
C TYR A 216 32.97 9.85 1.48
N HIS A 217 33.56 10.63 0.57
CA HIS A 217 32.83 11.67 -0.17
C HIS A 217 31.72 11.08 -1.04
N ILE A 218 32.00 10.03 -1.81
CA ILE A 218 30.99 9.36 -2.65
C ILE A 218 29.80 8.90 -1.81
N ILE A 219 30.05 8.27 -0.67
CA ILE A 219 28.98 7.74 0.19
C ILE A 219 28.19 8.87 0.84
N ARG A 220 28.88 9.90 1.34
CA ARG A 220 28.24 11.08 1.93
C ARG A 220 27.33 11.75 0.90
N ASP A 221 27.83 12.01 -0.30
CA ASP A 221 27.12 12.74 -1.34
C ASP A 221 25.89 11.95 -1.80
N TYR A 222 25.98 10.62 -1.88
CA TYR A 222 24.83 9.76 -2.12
C TYR A 222 23.72 9.96 -1.07
N PHE A 223 24.05 9.96 0.22
CA PHE A 223 23.06 10.16 1.27
C PHE A 223 22.48 11.57 1.27
N GLU A 224 23.33 12.58 1.08
CA GLU A 224 22.90 13.98 1.02
C GLU A 224 21.91 14.23 -0.12
N LYS A 225 22.20 13.68 -1.30
CA LYS A 225 21.38 13.84 -2.50
C LYS A 225 20.09 13.02 -2.49
N ASN A 226 20.13 11.79 -1.97
CA ASN A 226 19.03 10.84 -2.17
C ASN A 226 18.16 10.59 -0.94
N TRP A 227 18.60 11.03 0.25
CA TRP A 227 17.92 10.72 1.52
C TRP A 227 17.80 11.93 2.46
N PHE A 228 18.81 12.81 2.50
CA PHE A 228 18.82 13.95 3.43
C PHE A 228 18.21 15.22 2.82
N CYS A 229 17.84 15.17 1.54
CA CYS A 229 17.13 16.24 0.85
C CYS A 229 15.70 16.41 1.37
N GLY A 230 15.13 17.60 1.19
CA GLY A 230 13.84 17.98 1.77
C GLY A 230 12.67 17.12 1.28
N GLU A 231 12.79 16.57 0.07
CA GLU A 231 11.79 15.71 -0.55
C GLU A 231 11.61 14.37 0.18
N TRP A 232 12.69 13.83 0.75
CA TRP A 232 12.69 12.48 1.32
C TRP A 232 12.90 12.44 2.82
N ARG A 233 13.69 13.36 3.38
CA ARG A 233 14.15 13.35 4.78
C ARG A 233 13.02 13.03 5.76
N ASP A 234 11.94 13.79 5.68
CA ASP A 234 10.85 13.71 6.67
C ASP A 234 10.05 12.42 6.55
N LEU A 235 10.05 11.79 5.37
CA LEU A 235 9.23 10.61 5.10
C LEU A 235 9.85 9.31 5.66
N TRP A 236 11.15 9.28 5.99
CA TRP A 236 11.82 8.10 6.57
C TRP A 236 12.40 8.31 7.98
N ALA A 237 12.33 9.53 8.50
CA ALA A 237 12.66 9.87 9.89
C ALA A 237 11.41 9.92 10.79
N ASP A 238 11.59 10.14 12.08
CA ASP A 238 10.51 10.34 13.06
C ASP A 238 9.92 11.78 12.98
N ILE A 239 10.35 12.59 12.01
CA ILE A 239 9.89 13.97 11.80
C ILE A 239 8.45 13.95 11.28
N GLY A 240 7.54 14.69 11.92
CA GLY A 240 6.15 14.81 11.46
C GLY A 240 5.27 13.57 11.67
N LEU A 241 5.76 12.54 12.37
CA LEU A 241 4.95 11.38 12.76
C LEU A 241 3.89 11.76 13.82
N PRO A 242 2.71 11.09 13.82
CA PRO A 242 1.68 11.35 14.82
C PRO A 242 2.18 11.14 16.26
N PRO A 243 1.64 11.88 17.24
CA PRO A 243 2.00 11.71 18.65
C PRO A 243 1.88 10.25 19.11
N GLY A 244 2.88 9.77 19.86
CA GLY A 244 2.93 8.38 20.34
C GLY A 244 3.44 7.36 19.31
N HIS A 245 3.64 7.78 18.06
CA HIS A 245 4.23 6.92 17.02
C HIS A 245 5.72 7.19 16.80
N ASN A 246 6.42 6.17 16.32
CA ASN A 246 7.80 6.24 15.87
C ASN A 246 8.03 5.17 14.80
N ARG A 247 9.22 5.20 14.18
CA ARG A 247 9.64 4.24 13.16
C ARG A 247 9.79 2.81 13.64
N ASP A 248 9.74 2.49 14.94
CA ASP A 248 9.67 1.08 15.37
C ASP A 248 8.27 0.52 15.18
N ASN A 249 7.26 1.30 15.55
CA ASN A 249 5.86 0.93 15.45
C ASN A 249 5.29 1.09 14.02
N ILE A 250 5.85 2.01 13.23
CA ILE A 250 5.49 2.27 11.82
C ILE A 250 6.73 2.02 10.93
N SER A 251 7.33 0.84 11.06
CA SER A 251 8.55 0.49 10.32
C SER A 251 8.25 -0.09 8.93
N THR A 252 7.24 -0.94 8.78
CA THR A 252 7.15 -1.81 7.61
C THR A 252 5.82 -1.74 6.90
N ASN A 253 5.82 -1.70 5.57
CA ASN A 253 4.63 -1.90 4.72
C ASN A 253 4.25 -3.39 4.64
N ASN A 254 4.61 -4.19 5.66
CA ASN A 254 4.49 -5.64 5.64
C ASN A 254 3.06 -6.06 5.32
N PHE A 255 2.05 -5.23 5.61
CA PHE A 255 0.68 -5.48 5.16
C PHE A 255 0.47 -5.30 3.64
N THR A 256 1.02 -4.27 2.98
CA THR A 256 0.96 -4.12 1.50
C THR A 256 1.80 -5.17 0.77
N GLU A 257 3.01 -5.47 1.26
CA GLU A 257 3.82 -6.56 0.71
C GLU A 257 3.14 -7.92 0.89
N ARG A 258 2.54 -8.18 2.07
CA ARG A 258 1.70 -9.36 2.28
C ARG A 258 0.48 -9.35 1.37
N ALA A 259 -0.09 -8.19 1.04
CA ALA A 259 -1.20 -8.10 0.11
C ALA A 259 -0.77 -8.57 -1.28
N PHE A 260 0.33 -8.03 -1.82
CA PHE A 260 0.83 -8.50 -3.12
C PHE A 260 1.26 -9.96 -3.11
N LYS A 261 1.96 -10.40 -2.06
CA LYS A 261 2.37 -11.80 -1.91
C LYS A 261 1.17 -12.73 -1.86
N LEU A 262 0.16 -12.41 -1.05
CA LEU A 262 -1.07 -13.19 -0.98
C LEU A 262 -1.82 -13.18 -2.31
N PHE A 263 -1.89 -12.02 -2.97
CA PHE A 263 -2.49 -11.88 -4.28
C PHE A 263 -1.81 -12.80 -5.30
N ASP A 264 -0.48 -12.78 -5.34
CA ASP A 264 0.31 -13.65 -6.21
C ASP A 264 0.11 -15.13 -5.85
N GLU A 265 0.25 -15.52 -4.58
CA GLU A 265 0.23 -16.92 -4.16
C GLU A 265 -1.15 -17.57 -4.24
N ILE A 266 -2.21 -16.87 -3.80
CA ILE A 266 -3.55 -17.44 -3.68
C ILE A 266 -4.39 -17.20 -4.93
N PHE A 267 -4.39 -15.98 -5.46
CA PHE A 267 -5.33 -15.56 -6.50
C PHE A 267 -4.73 -15.62 -7.91
N LEU A 268 -3.41 -15.59 -8.01
CA LEU A 268 -2.71 -15.82 -9.27
C LEU A 268 -2.00 -17.18 -9.31
N GLU A 269 -1.94 -17.90 -8.20
CA GLU A 269 -1.20 -19.16 -8.05
C GLU A 269 0.27 -19.08 -8.52
N ASN A 270 0.89 -17.93 -8.30
CA ASN A 270 2.23 -17.56 -8.81
C ASN A 270 2.37 -17.66 -10.34
N ARG A 271 1.27 -17.66 -11.08
CA ARG A 271 1.25 -17.67 -12.54
C ARG A 271 1.07 -16.24 -13.06
N ALA A 272 1.72 -15.94 -14.17
CA ALA A 272 1.49 -14.67 -14.85
C ALA A 272 0.05 -14.62 -15.36
N ASN A 273 -0.75 -13.69 -14.83
CA ASN A 273 -2.03 -13.39 -15.42
C ASN A 273 -1.82 -12.64 -16.74
N LYS A 274 -2.55 -13.05 -17.77
CA LYS A 274 -2.40 -12.50 -19.12
C LYS A 274 -3.40 -11.39 -19.43
N SER A 275 -4.54 -11.37 -18.74
CA SER A 275 -5.67 -10.51 -19.09
C SER A 275 -6.01 -9.50 -17.99
N ALA A 276 -6.06 -8.21 -18.33
CA ALA A 276 -6.57 -7.18 -17.43
C ALA A 276 -8.04 -7.44 -17.00
N TYR A 277 -8.87 -8.01 -17.87
CA TYR A 277 -10.25 -8.39 -17.52
C TYR A 277 -10.32 -9.46 -16.42
N ARG A 278 -9.60 -10.58 -16.59
CA ARG A 278 -9.46 -11.60 -15.53
C ARG A 278 -8.98 -10.99 -14.21
N LEU A 279 -8.02 -10.07 -14.27
CA LEU A 279 -7.53 -9.39 -13.07
C LEU A 279 -8.64 -8.58 -12.37
N VAL A 280 -9.45 -7.82 -13.12
CA VAL A 280 -10.60 -7.09 -12.57
C VAL A 280 -11.59 -8.05 -11.90
N LEU A 281 -11.88 -9.19 -12.54
CA LEU A 281 -12.83 -10.16 -12.01
C LEU A 281 -12.32 -10.88 -10.75
N ILE A 282 -11.03 -11.23 -10.70
CA ILE A 282 -10.40 -11.76 -9.48
C ILE A 282 -10.52 -10.75 -8.35
N ILE A 283 -10.24 -9.47 -8.61
CA ILE A 283 -10.34 -8.43 -7.58
C ILE A 283 -11.79 -8.25 -7.13
N ALA A 284 -12.73 -8.13 -8.07
CA ALA A 284 -14.13 -7.85 -7.77
C ALA A 284 -14.83 -9.02 -7.05
N ASN A 285 -14.55 -10.26 -7.44
CA ASN A 285 -15.33 -11.43 -7.01
C ASN A 285 -14.61 -12.32 -5.98
N GLU A 286 -13.28 -12.31 -5.94
CA GLU A 286 -12.51 -13.23 -5.09
C GLU A 286 -11.73 -12.48 -4.00
N TRP A 287 -11.01 -11.42 -4.36
CA TRP A 287 -10.13 -10.70 -3.43
C TRP A 287 -10.92 -10.11 -2.25
N PHE A 288 -11.97 -9.34 -2.53
CA PHE A 288 -12.76 -8.72 -1.46
C PHE A 288 -13.53 -9.76 -0.64
N GLU A 289 -14.15 -10.73 -1.31
CA GLU A 289 -14.94 -11.78 -0.65
C GLU A 289 -14.09 -12.70 0.22
N TYR A 290 -12.83 -12.93 -0.15
CA TYR A 290 -11.88 -13.64 0.72
C TYR A 290 -11.78 -12.98 2.09
N PHE A 291 -11.51 -11.68 2.13
CA PHE A 291 -11.34 -10.97 3.41
C PHE A 291 -12.66 -10.77 4.15
N ARG A 292 -13.76 -10.60 3.42
CA ARG A 292 -15.09 -10.48 3.99
C ARG A 292 -15.46 -11.73 4.81
N HIS A 293 -15.23 -12.92 4.24
CA HIS A 293 -15.57 -14.20 4.89
C HIS A 293 -14.47 -14.72 5.83
N TRP A 294 -13.20 -14.45 5.52
CA TRP A 294 -12.08 -14.97 6.29
C TRP A 294 -11.77 -14.07 7.51
N GLN A 295 -12.52 -14.28 8.60
CA GLN A 295 -12.40 -13.52 9.85
C GLN A 295 -12.00 -14.35 11.07
N PRO A 296 -10.85 -15.06 11.07
CA PRO A 296 -10.44 -15.81 12.26
C PRO A 296 -10.17 -14.88 13.45
N ASP A 297 -10.64 -15.26 14.63
CA ASP A 297 -10.36 -14.62 15.92
C ASP A 297 -8.90 -14.81 16.42
N HIS A 298 -8.04 -15.41 15.59
CA HIS A 298 -6.65 -15.75 15.89
C HIS A 298 -5.71 -15.45 14.71
N LYS A 299 -4.38 -15.44 14.98
CA LYS A 299 -3.35 -15.24 13.95
C LYS A 299 -3.37 -16.38 12.91
N LYS A 300 -3.29 -16.01 11.63
CA LYS A 300 -3.47 -16.85 10.43
C LYS A 300 -2.78 -18.22 10.47
N ARG A 301 -3.57 -19.29 10.24
CA ARG A 301 -3.16 -20.45 9.43
C ARG A 301 -3.95 -20.41 8.11
N PRO A 302 -3.37 -20.78 6.96
CA PRO A 302 -4.14 -20.88 5.71
C PRO A 302 -5.17 -22.01 5.86
N GLY A 303 -6.46 -21.70 5.73
CA GLY A 303 -7.51 -22.72 5.67
C GLY A 303 -7.40 -23.47 4.35
N ALA A 304 -6.93 -24.71 4.37
CA ALA A 304 -6.72 -25.54 3.18
C ALA A 304 -7.98 -25.66 2.31
N ALA A 305 -9.17 -25.67 2.93
CA ALA A 305 -10.46 -25.75 2.24
C ALA A 305 -10.75 -24.53 1.36
N TYR A 306 -10.50 -23.31 1.86
CA TYR A 306 -10.71 -22.09 1.06
C TYR A 306 -9.73 -22.02 -0.11
N HIS A 307 -8.47 -22.38 0.14
CA HIS A 307 -7.47 -22.42 -0.94
C HIS A 307 -7.88 -23.41 -2.04
N GLN A 308 -8.35 -24.60 -1.66
CA GLN A 308 -8.80 -25.61 -2.61
C GLN A 308 -10.00 -25.13 -3.45
N MET A 309 -10.98 -24.46 -2.83
CA MET A 309 -12.12 -23.87 -3.54
C MET A 309 -11.70 -22.85 -4.60
N ILE A 310 -10.75 -21.97 -4.29
CA ILE A 310 -10.22 -20.98 -5.25
C ILE A 310 -9.46 -21.66 -6.40
N LEU A 311 -8.66 -22.70 -6.11
CA LEU A 311 -7.96 -23.47 -7.14
C LEU A 311 -8.93 -24.12 -8.14
N ASP A 312 -10.04 -24.65 -7.66
CA ASP A 312 -11.05 -25.28 -8.51
C ASP A 312 -11.81 -24.24 -9.35
N GLY A 313 -12.11 -23.07 -8.78
CA GLY A 313 -12.63 -21.91 -9.51
C GLY A 313 -11.70 -21.44 -10.63
N HIS A 314 -10.40 -21.32 -10.37
CA HIS A 314 -9.41 -20.97 -11.40
C HIS A 314 -9.28 -22.03 -12.49
N ARG A 315 -9.39 -23.33 -12.16
CA ARG A 315 -9.38 -24.40 -13.17
C ARG A 315 -10.58 -24.30 -14.12
N LEU A 316 -11.77 -24.05 -13.57
CA LEU A 316 -12.99 -23.83 -14.35
C LEU A 316 -12.92 -22.57 -15.22
N TRP A 317 -12.32 -21.50 -14.70
CA TRP A 317 -12.11 -20.27 -15.47
C TRP A 317 -11.13 -20.48 -16.64
N ASN A 318 -10.00 -21.14 -16.36
CA ASN A 318 -8.96 -21.39 -17.36
C ASN A 318 -9.37 -22.44 -18.40
N SER A 319 -10.39 -23.25 -18.14
CA SER A 319 -10.91 -24.22 -19.11
C SER A 319 -11.80 -23.56 -20.19
N GLY A 320 -12.21 -22.31 -20.00
CA GLY A 320 -13.09 -21.58 -20.92
C GLY A 320 -14.57 -21.98 -20.84
N TYR A 321 -14.93 -22.94 -19.99
CA TYR A 321 -16.30 -23.43 -19.83
C TYR A 321 -17.16 -22.55 -18.90
N ALA A 322 -16.54 -21.79 -17.99
CA ALA A 322 -17.25 -20.98 -16.99
C ALA A 322 -17.74 -19.61 -17.51
N ILE A 323 -17.37 -19.22 -18.73
CA ILE A 323 -17.70 -17.91 -19.32
C ILE A 323 -18.34 -18.13 -20.68
N GLN A 324 -19.60 -17.72 -20.83
CA GLN A 324 -20.26 -17.66 -22.12
C GLN A 324 -20.23 -16.24 -22.66
N ASP A 325 -19.88 -16.09 -23.94
CA ASP A 325 -20.11 -14.85 -24.69
C ASP A 325 -21.63 -14.69 -24.84
N ALA A 326 -22.18 -13.63 -24.23
CA ALA A 326 -23.60 -13.32 -24.23
C ALA A 326 -23.97 -12.32 -25.34
N GLY A 327 -23.05 -12.03 -26.26
CA GLY A 327 -23.26 -11.08 -27.34
C GLY A 327 -22.92 -9.64 -26.93
N HIS A 328 -23.68 -8.68 -27.43
CA HIS A 328 -23.51 -7.26 -27.09
C HIS A 328 -24.76 -6.75 -26.37
N ASP A 329 -24.59 -5.86 -25.38
CA ASP A 329 -25.70 -5.16 -24.74
C ASP A 329 -26.30 -4.07 -25.65
N ASP A 330 -27.34 -3.41 -25.16
CA ASP A 330 -28.05 -2.33 -25.86
C ASP A 330 -27.15 -1.12 -26.18
N GLN A 331 -25.96 -1.05 -25.59
CA GLN A 331 -24.95 -0.03 -25.86
C GLN A 331 -23.86 -0.51 -26.81
N GLY A 332 -24.00 -1.71 -27.37
CA GLY A 332 -23.03 -2.31 -28.28
C GLY A 332 -21.75 -2.78 -27.56
N GLN A 333 -21.79 -2.98 -26.25
CA GLN A 333 -20.65 -3.50 -25.48
C GLN A 333 -20.74 -5.02 -25.39
N ARG A 334 -19.62 -5.71 -25.62
CA ARG A 334 -19.58 -7.17 -25.58
C ARG A 334 -19.72 -7.68 -24.15
N VAL A 335 -20.74 -8.48 -23.88
CA VAL A 335 -21.12 -8.99 -22.56
C VAL A 335 -20.70 -10.44 -22.41
N PHE A 336 -20.12 -10.77 -21.26
CA PHE A 336 -19.79 -12.14 -20.90
C PHE A 336 -20.55 -12.54 -19.65
N LYS A 337 -21.16 -13.73 -19.67
CA LYS A 337 -21.93 -14.28 -18.55
C LYS A 337 -21.13 -15.39 -17.87
N VAL A 338 -21.02 -15.31 -16.55
CA VAL A 338 -20.43 -16.38 -15.73
C VAL A 338 -21.52 -17.39 -15.41
N LEU A 339 -21.28 -18.67 -15.71
CA LEU A 339 -22.21 -19.74 -15.36
C LEU A 339 -22.08 -20.05 -13.86
N ALA A 340 -23.09 -19.66 -13.09
CA ALA A 340 -23.17 -19.93 -11.66
C ALA A 340 -23.88 -21.27 -11.41
N GLU A 341 -23.28 -22.39 -11.84
CA GLU A 341 -23.67 -23.71 -11.36
C GLU A 341 -22.42 -24.56 -11.12
N MET A 342 -22.07 -24.75 -9.84
CA MET A 342 -21.71 -26.01 -9.21
C MET A 342 -21.81 -25.88 -7.70
#